data_AF-A0A7X7FL54-F1
#
_entry.id   AF-A0A7X7FL54-F1
#
_cell.length_a   1.000
_cell.length_b   1.000
_cell.length_c   1.000
_cell.angle_alpha   90.00
_cell.angle_beta   90.00
_cell.angle_gamma   90.00
#
_symmetry.space_group_name_H-M   'P 1'
#
loop_
_entity.id
_entity.type
_entity.pdbx_description
1 polymer ?
#
loop_
_entity_poly.entity_id
_entity_poly.type
_entity_poly.pdbx_seq_one_letter_code
_entity_poly.pdbx_strand_id
1 'polypeptide(L)'
;MTSASDRMFAAVLTLALSTWFRRVLFAMLAIIPLQAAAAVGAVAEVVHTVYRADQPFQEFLPLWHEGFEETGADGKTVVRAKREVPLGGYIHVYVKNAGDQPLVVKDVQLEGISLAEAVRLSEDLRAGVHPASVRIAKIPKAKIERLLQLGEPVWWKADPDQVPSGGFADVTIRFRRDPLVEVVNLAVVCDKVTLPARVEVGKSQPYLAGVSFSPDFSDVVTYVRVPGGKGLAPTSLMLDGQDVTGQSTILSDSTLDMTVIATKLAKPVERGSYHCFQAGFSDGSRAVAGLRATADEFRYGMWGYINKGDTPRERADYFLKDMQAHNINLLMQSISKDVVDFMLSEEGSAYSRRTGIRMMANWAGNARKPVYF
;
A
#
# COMPACT_ATOMS: atom_id res chain seq x y z
N MET A 1 -0.08 -90.93 12.26
CA MET A 1 1.22 -91.30 11.70
C MET A 1 1.28 -90.86 10.25
N THR A 2 1.71 -89.63 10.04
CA THR A 2 2.37 -89.07 8.85
C THR A 2 3.18 -87.90 9.42
N SER A 3 4.49 -87.94 9.18
CA SER A 3 5.51 -87.32 10.02
C SER A 3 5.57 -85.79 9.92
N ALA A 4 6.00 -85.17 11.01
CA ALA A 4 6.25 -83.73 11.13
C ALA A 4 7.39 -83.19 10.23
N SER A 5 7.95 -84.02 9.35
CA SER A 5 9.02 -83.67 8.40
C SER A 5 8.51 -82.94 7.15
N ASP A 6 7.25 -83.14 6.75
CA ASP A 6 6.79 -82.71 5.42
C ASP A 6 6.14 -81.32 5.42
N ARG A 7 5.81 -80.79 6.61
CA ARG A 7 5.32 -79.41 6.75
C ARG A 7 6.43 -78.36 6.82
N MET A 8 7.68 -78.80 7.02
CA MET A 8 8.82 -77.89 7.14
C MET A 8 9.44 -77.50 5.78
N PHE A 9 9.23 -78.31 4.73
CA PHE A 9 9.76 -78.02 3.40
C PHE A 9 8.91 -77.02 2.58
N ALA A 10 7.60 -76.96 2.79
CA ALA A 10 6.72 -76.01 2.11
C ALA A 10 6.79 -74.57 2.69
N ALA A 11 7.16 -74.42 3.96
CA ALA A 11 7.27 -73.12 4.61
C ALA A 11 8.60 -72.40 4.29
N VAL A 12 9.66 -73.14 3.98
CA VAL A 12 11.00 -72.56 3.72
C VAL A 12 11.13 -72.08 2.26
N LEU A 13 10.44 -72.72 1.30
CA LEU A 13 10.51 -72.31 -0.11
C LEU A 13 9.70 -71.04 -0.41
N THR A 14 8.67 -70.73 0.38
CA THR A 14 7.79 -69.56 0.20
C THR A 14 8.38 -68.27 0.80
N LEU A 15 9.34 -68.39 1.74
CA LEU A 15 10.02 -67.25 2.36
C LEU A 15 11.34 -66.86 1.65
N ALA A 16 11.95 -67.75 0.86
CA ALA A 16 13.21 -67.46 0.16
C ALA A 16 13.04 -66.75 -1.19
N LEU A 17 11.86 -66.86 -1.83
CA LEU A 17 11.58 -66.20 -3.12
C LEU A 17 10.97 -64.79 -2.98
N SER A 18 10.50 -64.40 -1.80
CA SER A 18 9.82 -63.10 -1.58
C SER A 18 10.74 -61.98 -1.11
N THR A 19 11.96 -62.30 -0.63
CA THR A 19 12.92 -61.29 -0.14
C THR A 19 13.92 -60.86 -1.19
N TRP A 20 14.24 -61.72 -2.18
CA TRP A 20 15.17 -61.37 -3.25
C TRP A 20 14.51 -60.54 -4.37
N PHE A 21 13.29 -60.91 -4.78
CA PHE A 21 12.51 -60.11 -5.76
C PHE A 21 12.10 -58.73 -5.22
N ARG A 22 11.83 -58.61 -3.91
CA ARG A 22 11.54 -57.32 -3.27
C ARG A 22 12.78 -56.43 -3.14
N ARG A 23 13.99 -56.98 -3.05
CA ARG A 23 15.23 -56.18 -2.95
C ARG A 23 15.74 -55.72 -4.32
N VAL A 24 15.53 -56.48 -5.39
CA VAL A 24 15.90 -56.07 -6.76
C VAL A 24 14.88 -55.09 -7.36
N LEU A 25 13.59 -55.20 -7.02
CA LEU A 25 12.57 -54.22 -7.45
C LEU A 25 12.67 -52.87 -6.71
N PHE A 26 13.20 -52.85 -5.47
CA PHE A 26 13.47 -51.61 -4.74
C PHE A 26 14.82 -50.95 -5.11
N ALA A 27 15.73 -51.67 -5.78
CA ALA A 27 17.02 -51.12 -6.20
C ALA A 27 17.02 -50.52 -7.62
N MET A 28 15.99 -50.79 -8.45
CA MET A 28 15.84 -50.20 -9.79
C MET A 28 14.78 -49.08 -9.89
N LEU A 29 14.16 -48.69 -8.77
CA LEU A 29 13.15 -47.61 -8.71
C LEU A 29 13.62 -46.35 -7.96
N ALA A 30 14.93 -46.25 -7.66
CA ALA A 30 15.52 -45.13 -6.92
C ALA A 30 16.72 -44.48 -7.62
N ILE A 31 16.71 -44.47 -8.96
CA ILE A 31 17.47 -43.49 -9.75
C ILE A 31 16.48 -42.84 -10.72
N ILE A 32 15.43 -42.24 -10.16
CA ILE A 32 14.85 -41.07 -10.83
C ILE A 32 15.91 -39.99 -10.63
N PRO A 33 16.55 -39.47 -11.69
CA PRO A 33 17.34 -38.26 -11.51
C PRO A 33 16.36 -37.26 -10.90
N LEU A 34 16.63 -36.89 -9.64
CA LEU A 34 16.10 -35.67 -9.06
C LEU A 34 16.71 -34.58 -9.94
N GLN A 35 16.09 -34.36 -11.10
CA GLN A 35 16.19 -33.11 -11.80
C GLN A 35 15.68 -32.15 -10.74
N ALA A 36 16.63 -31.50 -10.06
CA ALA A 36 16.41 -30.19 -9.54
C ALA A 36 15.81 -29.45 -10.74
N ALA A 37 14.49 -29.33 -10.76
CA ALA A 37 13.85 -28.27 -11.48
C ALA A 37 14.59 -27.06 -10.92
N ALA A 38 15.57 -26.56 -11.67
CA ALA A 38 16.11 -25.24 -11.44
C ALA A 38 14.84 -24.42 -11.29
N ALA A 39 14.59 -23.94 -10.06
CA ALA A 39 13.46 -23.10 -9.80
C ALA A 39 13.61 -22.00 -10.84
N VAL A 40 12.77 -22.03 -11.87
CA VAL A 40 12.65 -20.92 -12.80
C VAL A 40 12.33 -19.79 -11.85
N GLY A 41 13.32 -18.93 -11.60
CA GLY A 41 13.25 -17.93 -10.53
C GLY A 41 11.92 -17.23 -10.70
N ALA A 42 11.11 -17.22 -9.65
CA ALA A 42 9.77 -16.66 -9.73
C ALA A 42 9.91 -15.25 -10.32
N VAL A 43 9.26 -14.99 -11.46
CA VAL A 43 9.39 -13.73 -12.20
C VAL A 43 9.01 -12.54 -11.30
N ALA A 44 8.15 -12.78 -10.32
CA ALA A 44 7.87 -11.86 -9.24
C ALA A 44 7.42 -12.63 -7.99
N GLU A 45 7.45 -11.97 -6.83
CA GLU A 45 7.00 -12.52 -5.57
C GLU A 45 6.23 -11.49 -4.73
N VAL A 46 5.34 -11.98 -3.87
CA VAL A 46 4.71 -11.16 -2.82
C VAL A 46 5.63 -11.17 -1.61
N VAL A 47 6.15 -10.00 -1.26
CA VAL A 47 7.09 -9.79 -0.16
C VAL A 47 6.35 -9.69 1.17
N HIS A 48 5.23 -8.98 1.19
CA HIS A 48 4.45 -8.75 2.40
C HIS A 48 3.02 -8.32 2.05
N THR A 49 2.10 -8.59 2.97
CA THR A 49 0.71 -8.13 2.90
C THR A 49 0.28 -7.59 4.25
N VAL A 50 -0.54 -6.53 4.21
CA VAL A 50 -1.10 -5.95 5.42
C VAL A 50 -2.44 -5.31 5.14
N TYR A 51 -3.37 -5.48 6.07
CA TYR A 51 -4.52 -4.62 6.19
C TYR A 51 -4.26 -3.57 7.28
N ARG A 52 -4.52 -2.31 6.97
CA ARG A 52 -4.43 -1.18 7.90
C ARG A 52 -5.79 -0.52 8.00
N ALA A 53 -6.48 -0.75 9.11
CA ALA A 53 -7.71 -0.03 9.43
C ALA A 53 -7.43 1.47 9.58
N ASP A 54 -8.38 2.30 9.18
CA ASP A 54 -8.30 3.73 9.46
C ASP A 54 -8.39 3.97 10.97
N GLN A 55 -7.61 4.93 11.45
CA GLN A 55 -7.73 5.39 12.83
C GLN A 55 -8.70 6.59 12.87
N PRO A 56 -9.83 6.49 13.59
CA PRO A 56 -10.74 7.61 13.73
C PRO A 56 -10.10 8.71 14.57
N PHE A 57 -10.06 9.93 14.05
CA PHE A 57 -9.74 11.12 14.83
C PHE A 57 -11.04 11.69 15.41
N GLN A 58 -11.43 11.19 16.58
CA GLN A 58 -12.73 11.48 17.18
C GLN A 58 -12.92 12.97 17.47
N GLU A 59 -11.85 13.66 17.84
CA GLU A 59 -11.79 15.10 18.09
C GLU A 59 -12.14 15.93 16.85
N PHE A 60 -11.90 15.40 15.65
CA PHE A 60 -12.20 16.09 14.39
C PHE A 60 -13.52 15.64 13.77
N LEU A 61 -14.21 14.65 14.32
CA LEU A 61 -15.51 14.20 13.80
C LEU A 61 -16.44 15.39 13.46
N PRO A 62 -16.63 16.41 14.33
CA PRO A 62 -17.45 17.58 14.02
C PRO A 62 -17.11 18.29 12.70
N LEU A 63 -15.85 18.29 12.27
CA LEU A 63 -15.41 18.89 11.00
C LEU A 63 -15.76 18.00 9.79
N TRP A 64 -15.79 16.68 9.97
CA TRP A 64 -16.14 15.71 8.93
C TRP A 64 -17.66 15.48 8.80
N HIS A 65 -18.42 15.85 9.83
CA HIS A 65 -19.86 16.05 9.72
C HIS A 65 -20.08 17.35 8.94
N GLU A 66 -19.92 17.33 7.60
CA GLU A 66 -20.31 18.39 6.67
C GLU A 66 -21.84 18.61 6.65
N GLY A 67 -22.41 18.84 7.82
CA GLY A 67 -23.83 18.96 8.12
C GLY A 67 -23.98 19.88 9.31
N PHE A 68 -23.28 21.02 9.27
CA PHE A 68 -23.63 22.16 10.10
C PHE A 68 -25.09 22.48 9.76
N GLU A 69 -25.99 22.00 10.62
CA GLU A 69 -27.43 22.30 10.65
C GLU A 69 -28.32 21.70 9.54
N GLU A 70 -27.82 20.79 8.71
CA GLU A 70 -28.70 20.07 7.78
C GLU A 70 -29.70 19.22 8.56
N THR A 71 -30.98 19.55 8.41
CA THR A 71 -32.09 18.86 9.07
C THR A 71 -32.80 17.99 8.05
N GLY A 72 -32.90 16.69 8.31
CA GLY A 72 -33.60 15.74 7.47
C GLY A 72 -35.09 16.03 7.38
N ALA A 73 -35.78 15.34 6.47
CA ALA A 73 -37.24 15.46 6.30
C ALA A 73 -38.04 15.13 7.59
N ASP A 74 -37.40 14.50 8.58
CA ASP A 74 -37.94 14.16 9.89
C ASP A 74 -37.64 15.21 10.98
N GLY A 75 -37.04 16.35 10.63
CA GLY A 75 -36.72 17.41 11.59
C GLY A 75 -35.47 17.14 12.43
N LYS A 76 -34.69 16.09 12.14
CA LYS A 76 -33.46 15.76 12.89
C LYS A 76 -32.21 16.14 12.11
N THR A 77 -31.14 16.52 12.81
CA THR A 77 -29.84 16.76 12.19
C THR A 77 -29.37 15.52 11.43
N VAL A 78 -28.98 15.69 10.17
CA VAL A 78 -28.48 14.61 9.32
C VAL A 78 -27.09 14.21 9.80
N VAL A 79 -27.01 13.12 10.56
CA VAL A 79 -25.75 12.54 11.01
C VAL A 79 -25.17 11.66 9.89
N ARG A 80 -24.36 12.25 8.99
CA ARG A 80 -23.79 11.56 7.80
C ARG A 80 -22.70 10.52 8.13
N ALA A 81 -21.89 10.77 9.16
CA ALA A 81 -20.98 9.80 9.75
C ALA A 81 -21.44 9.53 11.17
N LYS A 82 -21.57 8.28 11.63
CA LYS A 82 -21.79 7.99 13.05
C LYS A 82 -20.50 7.45 13.63
N ARG A 83 -20.24 7.73 14.91
CA ARG A 83 -19.12 7.16 15.66
C ARG A 83 -19.07 5.62 15.59
N GLU A 84 -20.24 5.01 15.41
CA GLU A 84 -20.44 3.56 15.34
C GLU A 84 -20.25 2.97 13.94
N VAL A 85 -20.12 3.78 12.88
CA VAL A 85 -19.91 3.21 11.55
C VAL A 85 -18.43 2.87 11.41
N PRO A 86 -18.07 1.58 11.23
CA PRO A 86 -16.68 1.20 11.03
C PRO A 86 -16.12 2.01 9.86
N LEU A 87 -14.94 2.60 10.10
CA LEU A 87 -14.17 3.19 9.01
C LEU A 87 -13.71 2.08 8.08
N GLY A 88 -13.08 2.48 6.98
CA GLY A 88 -12.48 1.53 6.07
C GLY A 88 -11.06 1.21 6.49
N GLY A 89 -10.30 0.75 5.50
CA GLY A 89 -8.87 0.64 5.64
C GLY A 89 -8.21 0.50 4.29
N TYR A 90 -6.95 0.12 4.32
CA TYR A 90 -6.13 -0.13 3.15
C TYR A 90 -5.56 -1.54 3.23
N ILE A 91 -5.70 -2.30 2.15
CA ILE A 91 -4.81 -3.44 1.93
C ILE A 91 -3.59 -2.93 1.16
N HIS A 92 -2.41 -3.30 1.62
CA HIS A 92 -1.15 -3.15 0.90
C HIS A 92 -0.60 -4.53 0.56
N VAL A 93 -0.15 -4.69 -0.68
CA VAL A 93 0.53 -5.89 -1.17
C VAL A 93 1.84 -5.44 -1.78
N TYR A 94 2.94 -5.79 -1.11
CA TYR A 94 4.28 -5.44 -1.56
C TYR A 94 4.79 -6.52 -2.50
N VAL A 95 5.08 -6.15 -3.74
CA VAL A 95 5.55 -7.05 -4.80
C VAL A 95 6.99 -6.74 -5.12
N LYS A 96 7.80 -7.78 -5.35
CA LYS A 96 9.15 -7.66 -5.91
C LYS A 96 9.18 -8.28 -7.30
N ASN A 97 9.71 -7.55 -8.27
CA ASN A 97 10.01 -8.09 -9.59
C ASN A 97 11.41 -8.72 -9.55
N ALA A 98 11.49 -10.05 -9.55
CA ALA A 98 12.77 -10.77 -9.58
C ALA A 98 13.18 -11.18 -11.00
N GLY A 99 12.35 -10.89 -12.00
CA GLY A 99 12.65 -11.09 -13.41
C GLY A 99 13.61 -10.05 -13.97
N ASP A 100 14.08 -10.30 -15.20
CA ASP A 100 15.02 -9.48 -15.97
C ASP A 100 14.32 -8.38 -16.81
N GLN A 101 12.99 -8.42 -16.88
CA GLN A 101 12.17 -7.47 -17.63
C GLN A 101 11.22 -6.71 -16.70
N PRO A 102 10.78 -5.49 -17.07
CA PRO A 102 9.73 -4.80 -16.33
C PRO A 102 8.46 -5.64 -16.22
N LEU A 103 7.77 -5.48 -15.09
CA LEU A 103 6.50 -6.12 -14.75
C LEU A 103 5.43 -5.04 -14.67
N VAL A 104 4.27 -5.25 -15.29
CA VAL A 104 3.18 -4.26 -15.25
C VAL A 104 1.99 -4.83 -14.50
N VAL A 105 1.56 -4.16 -13.43
CA VAL A 105 0.34 -4.53 -12.71
C VAL A 105 -0.88 -4.09 -13.52
N LYS A 106 -1.75 -5.03 -13.86
CA LYS A 106 -2.92 -4.80 -14.73
C LYS A 106 -4.23 -4.78 -13.96
N ASP A 107 -4.32 -5.59 -12.91
CA ASP A 107 -5.55 -5.72 -12.13
C ASP A 107 -5.22 -6.27 -10.74
N VAL A 108 -6.20 -6.16 -9.85
CA VAL A 108 -6.23 -6.85 -8.57
C VAL A 108 -7.54 -7.61 -8.50
N GLN A 109 -7.46 -8.89 -8.15
CA GLN A 109 -8.64 -9.71 -7.95
C GLN A 109 -8.87 -9.94 -6.46
N LEU A 110 -10.04 -9.58 -5.96
CA LEU A 110 -10.49 -9.96 -4.61
C LEU A 110 -11.37 -11.20 -4.73
N GLU A 111 -10.91 -12.33 -4.20
CA GLU A 111 -11.62 -13.62 -4.28
C GLU A 111 -12.08 -13.99 -5.70
N GLY A 112 -11.19 -13.74 -6.67
CA GLY A 112 -11.45 -13.98 -8.10
C GLY A 112 -12.34 -12.92 -8.79
N ILE A 113 -12.64 -11.82 -8.12
CA ILE A 113 -13.40 -10.69 -8.68
C ILE A 113 -12.43 -9.58 -9.08
N SER A 114 -12.33 -9.29 -10.38
CA SER A 114 -11.53 -8.20 -10.94
C SER A 114 -11.97 -6.85 -10.39
N LEU A 115 -11.05 -6.07 -9.81
CA LEU A 115 -11.32 -4.71 -9.36
C LEU A 115 -11.28 -3.70 -10.52
N ALA A 116 -10.53 -3.96 -11.59
CA ALA A 116 -10.58 -3.17 -12.82
C ALA A 116 -11.99 -3.18 -13.45
N GLU A 117 -12.69 -4.31 -13.38
CA GLU A 117 -14.08 -4.41 -13.83
C GLU A 117 -15.10 -3.95 -12.78
N ALA A 118 -14.85 -4.26 -11.51
CA ALA A 118 -15.81 -4.02 -10.44
C ALA A 118 -15.82 -2.57 -9.93
N VAL A 119 -14.70 -1.86 -9.91
CA VAL A 119 -14.66 -0.45 -9.50
C VAL A 119 -14.91 0.45 -10.72
N ARG A 120 -16.11 0.31 -11.28
CA ARG A 120 -16.48 0.94 -12.55
C ARG A 120 -16.81 2.42 -12.38
N LEU A 121 -16.36 3.24 -13.33
CA LEU A 121 -16.81 4.61 -13.52
C LEU A 121 -18.21 4.65 -14.11
N SER A 122 -19.06 5.49 -13.54
CA SER A 122 -20.39 5.82 -14.04
C SER A 122 -20.28 6.46 -15.42
N GLU A 123 -21.13 6.03 -16.35
CA GLU A 123 -21.30 6.69 -17.65
C GLU A 123 -21.95 8.08 -17.47
N ASP A 124 -22.74 8.25 -16.40
CA ASP A 124 -23.32 9.55 -16.04
C ASP A 124 -22.31 10.46 -15.37
N LEU A 125 -22.05 11.61 -16.00
CA LEU A 125 -21.27 12.70 -15.43
C LEU A 125 -22.09 13.41 -14.34
N ARG A 126 -21.53 13.58 -13.15
CA ARG A 126 -22.13 14.38 -12.07
C ARG A 126 -21.15 15.43 -11.60
N ALA A 127 -21.53 16.71 -11.68
CA ALA A 127 -20.68 17.84 -11.31
C ALA A 127 -19.27 17.80 -11.95
N GLY A 128 -19.18 17.38 -13.21
CA GLY A 128 -17.90 17.32 -13.94
C GLY A 128 -17.01 16.13 -13.59
N VAL A 129 -17.46 15.19 -12.75
CA VAL A 129 -16.74 13.96 -12.42
C VAL A 129 -17.56 12.72 -12.74
N HIS A 130 -16.88 11.61 -13.04
CA HIS A 130 -17.51 10.29 -13.19
C HIS A 130 -17.41 9.53 -11.86
N PRO A 131 -18.51 9.36 -11.11
CA PRO A 131 -18.48 8.58 -9.87
C PRO A 131 -18.00 7.14 -10.11
N ALA A 132 -17.19 6.58 -9.22
CA ALA A 132 -16.81 5.16 -9.25
C ALA A 132 -17.50 4.39 -8.12
N SER A 133 -18.06 3.20 -8.41
CA SER A 133 -18.60 2.32 -7.37
C SER A 133 -18.77 0.88 -7.83
N VAL A 134 -18.60 -0.07 -6.91
CA VAL A 134 -18.97 -1.48 -7.11
C VAL A 134 -20.47 -1.69 -7.34
N ARG A 135 -21.32 -0.74 -6.91
CA ARG A 135 -22.77 -0.84 -7.01
C ARG A 135 -23.31 -0.54 -8.40
N ILE A 136 -22.52 0.13 -9.24
CA ILE A 136 -22.86 0.45 -10.63
C ILE A 136 -22.12 -0.46 -11.62
N ALA A 137 -21.33 -1.40 -11.12
CA ALA A 137 -20.63 -2.37 -11.93
C ALA A 137 -21.64 -3.33 -12.59
N LYS A 138 -21.43 -3.62 -13.88
CA LYS A 138 -22.23 -4.57 -14.65
C LYS A 138 -21.76 -6.01 -14.38
N ILE A 139 -21.66 -6.39 -13.11
CA ILE A 139 -21.25 -7.72 -12.64
C ILE A 139 -22.41 -8.42 -11.89
N PRO A 140 -22.42 -9.76 -11.76
CA PRO A 140 -23.46 -10.47 -11.02
C PRO A 140 -23.67 -9.93 -9.60
N LYS A 141 -24.94 -9.81 -9.17
CA LYS A 141 -25.31 -9.27 -7.87
C LYS A 141 -24.58 -9.95 -6.70
N ALA A 142 -24.41 -11.27 -6.76
CA ALA A 142 -23.67 -12.03 -5.75
C ALA A 142 -22.20 -11.58 -5.62
N LYS A 143 -21.55 -11.19 -6.73
CA LYS A 143 -20.19 -10.62 -6.69
C LYS A 143 -20.18 -9.24 -6.03
N ILE A 144 -21.19 -8.41 -6.31
CA ILE A 144 -21.34 -7.10 -5.64
C ILE A 144 -21.50 -7.31 -4.13
N GLU A 145 -22.44 -8.15 -3.71
CA GLU A 145 -22.67 -8.47 -2.29
C GLU A 145 -21.41 -9.00 -1.62
N ARG A 146 -20.62 -9.82 -2.32
CA ARG A 146 -19.34 -10.29 -1.80
C ARG A 146 -18.34 -9.16 -1.61
N LEU A 147 -18.17 -8.27 -2.59
CA LEU A 147 -17.30 -7.10 -2.46
C LEU A 147 -17.74 -6.17 -1.31
N LEU A 148 -19.04 -6.04 -1.04
CA LEU A 148 -19.54 -5.29 0.11
C LEU A 148 -19.12 -5.94 1.43
N GLN A 149 -19.17 -7.27 1.54
CA GLN A 149 -18.67 -8.00 2.73
C GLN A 149 -17.16 -7.87 2.91
N LEU A 150 -16.40 -7.74 1.82
CA LEU A 150 -14.96 -7.51 1.84
C LEU A 150 -14.58 -6.05 2.20
N GLY A 151 -15.55 -5.19 2.55
CA GLY A 151 -15.30 -3.81 2.96
C GLY A 151 -15.62 -2.76 1.90
N GLU A 152 -16.28 -3.13 0.80
CA GLU A 152 -16.65 -2.23 -0.31
C GLU A 152 -15.41 -1.49 -0.89
N PRO A 153 -14.62 -2.13 -1.77
CA PRO A 153 -13.46 -1.48 -2.39
C PRO A 153 -13.87 -0.26 -3.22
N VAL A 154 -13.12 0.83 -3.08
CA VAL A 154 -13.43 2.15 -3.67
C VAL A 154 -12.49 2.52 -4.80
N TRP A 155 -11.21 2.17 -4.65
CA TRP A 155 -10.18 2.33 -5.68
C TRP A 155 -9.01 1.41 -5.35
N TRP A 156 -8.16 1.17 -6.34
CA TRP A 156 -6.88 0.49 -6.16
C TRP A 156 -5.83 1.17 -7.04
N LYS A 157 -4.56 1.01 -6.69
CA LYS A 157 -3.42 1.46 -7.51
C LYS A 157 -2.22 0.55 -7.31
N ALA A 158 -1.31 0.57 -8.27
CA ALA A 158 0.05 0.09 -8.09
C ALA A 158 1.01 1.28 -8.18
N ASP A 159 2.01 1.34 -7.30
CA ASP A 159 3.07 2.35 -7.36
C ASP A 159 4.45 1.68 -7.18
N PRO A 160 5.34 1.76 -8.19
CA PRO A 160 5.04 2.15 -9.56
C PRO A 160 4.10 1.14 -10.24
N ASP A 161 3.38 1.57 -11.27
CA ASP A 161 2.54 0.70 -12.10
C ASP A 161 3.37 -0.22 -13.02
N GLN A 162 4.53 0.27 -13.46
CA GLN A 162 5.60 -0.50 -14.09
C GLN A 162 6.75 -0.72 -13.11
N VAL A 163 6.89 -1.97 -12.64
CA VAL A 163 7.93 -2.38 -11.70
C VAL A 163 9.20 -2.74 -12.48
N PRO A 164 10.31 -2.01 -12.31
CA PRO A 164 11.56 -2.33 -13.00
C PRO A 164 12.09 -3.70 -12.56
N SER A 165 12.98 -4.29 -13.35
CA SER A 165 13.71 -5.51 -12.95
C SER A 165 14.46 -5.28 -11.64
N GLY A 166 14.33 -6.21 -10.70
CA GLY A 166 14.87 -6.09 -9.33
C GLY A 166 14.10 -5.10 -8.43
N GLY A 167 13.10 -4.39 -8.97
CA GLY A 167 12.36 -3.36 -8.27
C GLY A 167 11.21 -3.88 -7.42
N PHE A 168 10.56 -2.95 -6.73
CA PHE A 168 9.41 -3.20 -5.86
C PHE A 168 8.22 -2.33 -6.25
N ALA A 169 7.02 -2.76 -5.84
CA ALA A 169 5.81 -1.96 -5.89
C ALA A 169 4.91 -2.20 -4.67
N ASP A 170 4.10 -1.20 -4.34
CA ASP A 170 2.96 -1.31 -3.42
C ASP A 170 1.68 -1.32 -4.25
N VAL A 171 0.95 -2.41 -4.18
CA VAL A 171 -0.41 -2.49 -4.67
C VAL A 171 -1.35 -2.19 -3.51
N THR A 172 -1.95 -1.02 -3.57
CA THR A 172 -2.83 -0.50 -2.52
C THR A 172 -4.29 -0.61 -2.95
N ILE A 173 -5.15 -1.11 -2.05
CA ILE A 173 -6.60 -1.19 -2.24
C ILE A 173 -7.28 -0.42 -1.11
N ARG A 174 -8.13 0.55 -1.45
CA ARG A 174 -8.91 1.31 -0.47
C ARG A 174 -10.30 0.68 -0.28
N PHE A 175 -10.66 0.43 0.96
CA PHE A 175 -12.00 -0.02 1.36
C PHE A 175 -12.79 1.12 2.00
N ARG A 176 -14.09 1.16 1.75
CA ARG A 176 -15.00 2.12 2.39
C ARG A 176 -15.32 1.72 3.84
N ARG A 177 -15.31 0.42 4.12
CA ARG A 177 -15.68 -0.21 5.40
C ARG A 177 -14.65 -1.26 5.78
N ASP A 178 -14.55 -1.55 7.06
CA ASP A 178 -13.80 -2.69 7.55
C ASP A 178 -14.37 -3.97 6.91
N PRO A 179 -13.50 -4.87 6.41
CA PRO A 179 -13.95 -6.18 5.95
C PRO A 179 -14.66 -6.95 7.06
N LEU A 180 -15.78 -7.59 6.73
CA LEU A 180 -16.55 -8.46 7.63
C LEU A 180 -15.98 -9.90 7.69
N VAL A 181 -14.77 -10.08 7.17
CA VAL A 181 -14.09 -11.37 7.08
C VAL A 181 -12.75 -11.27 7.81
N GLU A 182 -12.29 -12.37 8.37
CA GLU A 182 -10.99 -12.41 9.05
C GLU A 182 -9.83 -12.42 8.06
N VAL A 183 -10.06 -12.97 6.87
CA VAL A 183 -9.07 -13.17 5.81
C VAL A 183 -9.62 -12.70 4.48
N VAL A 184 -8.82 -11.91 3.76
CA VAL A 184 -9.06 -11.55 2.37
C VAL A 184 -8.05 -12.30 1.49
N ASN A 185 -8.55 -13.13 0.57
CA ASN A 185 -7.73 -13.74 -0.47
C ASN A 185 -7.75 -12.85 -1.70
N LEU A 186 -6.59 -12.58 -2.27
CA LEU A 186 -6.46 -11.74 -3.44
C LEU A 186 -5.40 -12.26 -4.40
N ALA A 187 -5.42 -11.76 -5.62
CA ALA A 187 -4.35 -11.94 -6.58
C ALA A 187 -3.96 -10.61 -7.23
N VAL A 188 -2.66 -10.34 -7.31
CA VAL A 188 -2.14 -9.24 -8.13
C VAL A 188 -1.91 -9.80 -9.54
N VAL A 189 -2.66 -9.28 -10.50
CA VAL A 189 -2.59 -9.73 -11.89
C VAL A 189 -1.61 -8.83 -12.63
N CYS A 190 -0.47 -9.39 -13.01
CA CYS A 190 0.53 -8.74 -13.84
C CYS A 190 0.49 -9.30 -15.26
N ASP A 191 1.15 -8.61 -16.20
CA ASP A 191 1.25 -9.01 -17.61
C ASP A 191 1.81 -10.42 -17.84
N LYS A 192 2.71 -10.89 -16.97
CA LYS A 192 3.42 -12.18 -17.12
C LYS A 192 3.08 -13.22 -16.06
N VAL A 193 2.49 -12.81 -14.94
CA VAL A 193 2.27 -13.66 -13.76
C VAL A 193 1.09 -13.16 -12.95
N THR A 194 0.37 -14.08 -12.32
CA THR A 194 -0.62 -13.76 -11.30
C THR A 194 -0.08 -14.18 -9.94
N LEU A 195 0.02 -13.24 -9.02
CA LEU A 195 0.62 -13.43 -7.71
C LEU A 195 -0.47 -13.60 -6.65
N PRO A 196 -0.70 -14.80 -6.11
CA PRO A 196 -1.66 -15.00 -5.04
C PRO A 196 -1.15 -14.37 -3.74
N ALA A 197 -2.07 -13.81 -2.97
CA ALA A 197 -1.80 -13.19 -1.69
C ALA A 197 -2.96 -13.42 -0.71
N ARG A 198 -2.61 -13.45 0.58
CA ARG A 198 -3.54 -13.63 1.69
C ARG A 198 -3.30 -12.52 2.71
N VAL A 199 -4.36 -11.90 3.18
CA VAL A 199 -4.31 -10.79 4.13
C VAL A 199 -5.18 -11.10 5.33
N GLU A 200 -4.63 -11.00 6.53
CA GLU A 200 -5.36 -11.14 7.79
C GLU A 200 -5.80 -9.75 8.28
N VAL A 201 -7.11 -9.53 8.38
CA VAL A 201 -7.70 -8.20 8.62
C VAL A 201 -7.48 -7.73 10.06
N GLY A 202 -7.56 -8.64 11.04
CA GLY A 202 -7.38 -8.31 12.46
C GLY A 202 -5.95 -8.47 12.99
N LYS A 203 -4.97 -8.76 12.12
CA LYS A 203 -3.62 -9.09 12.58
C LYS A 203 -2.89 -7.84 13.07
N SER A 204 -2.65 -7.78 14.38
CA SER A 204 -1.72 -6.82 14.96
C SER A 204 -0.30 -7.14 14.50
N GLN A 205 0.37 -6.19 13.87
CA GLN A 205 1.75 -6.35 13.42
C GLN A 205 2.49 -5.01 13.37
N PRO A 206 3.83 -5.02 13.44
CA PRO A 206 4.63 -3.81 13.28
C PRO A 206 4.35 -3.09 11.97
N TYR A 207 4.47 -1.77 11.97
CA TYR A 207 4.34 -0.96 10.77
C TYR A 207 5.27 0.25 10.76
N LEU A 208 5.63 0.69 9.56
CA LEU A 208 6.35 1.95 9.36
C LEU A 208 5.33 3.10 9.44
N ALA A 209 5.42 3.88 10.50
CA ALA A 209 4.58 5.05 10.75
C ALA A 209 5.02 6.28 9.92
N GLY A 210 6.29 6.31 9.51
CA GLY A 210 6.83 7.36 8.67
C GLY A 210 8.22 7.02 8.15
N VAL A 211 8.57 7.62 7.02
CA VAL A 211 9.91 7.59 6.42
C VAL A 211 10.22 9.01 5.97
N SER A 212 11.40 9.51 6.32
CA SER A 212 11.84 10.87 6.00
C SER A 212 13.25 10.83 5.44
N PHE A 213 13.52 11.64 4.43
CA PHE A 213 14.82 11.74 3.79
C PHE A 213 15.51 13.05 4.18
N SER A 214 16.83 13.04 4.29
CA SER A 214 17.60 14.28 4.29
C SER A 214 17.41 15.06 2.98
N PRO A 215 17.65 16.38 2.95
CA PRO A 215 17.53 17.18 1.73
C PRO A 215 18.39 16.70 0.55
N ASP A 216 19.51 16.03 0.84
CA ASP A 216 20.42 15.45 -0.15
C ASP A 216 20.20 13.96 -0.41
N PHE A 217 19.17 13.36 0.21
CA PHE A 217 18.79 11.95 0.09
C PHE A 217 19.85 10.94 0.51
N SER A 218 20.85 11.36 1.30
CA SER A 218 21.92 10.51 1.82
C SER A 218 21.60 9.83 3.16
N ASP A 219 20.66 10.38 3.92
CA ASP A 219 20.17 9.82 5.18
C ASP A 219 18.67 9.54 5.11
N VAL A 220 18.25 8.47 5.77
CA VAL A 220 16.85 8.11 5.95
C VAL A 220 16.54 7.95 7.42
N VAL A 221 15.47 8.59 7.89
CA VAL A 221 14.90 8.35 9.21
C VAL A 221 13.60 7.58 9.05
N THR A 222 13.53 6.38 9.61
CA THR A 222 12.32 5.58 9.65
C THR A 222 11.75 5.52 11.07
N TYR A 223 10.42 5.57 11.16
CA TYR A 223 9.69 5.49 12.41
C TYR A 223 8.88 4.21 12.40
N VAL A 224 9.24 3.25 13.24
CA VAL A 224 8.57 1.95 13.34
C VAL A 224 7.72 1.92 14.59
N ARG A 225 6.46 1.50 14.47
CA ARG A 225 5.56 1.26 15.60
C ARG A 225 5.22 -0.21 15.72
N VAL A 226 5.16 -0.69 16.95
CA VAL A 226 4.69 -2.05 17.27
C VAL A 226 3.46 -1.93 18.17
N PRO A 227 2.26 -2.27 17.68
CA PRO A 227 1.05 -2.14 18.50
C PRO A 227 1.16 -2.98 19.77
N GLY A 228 1.01 -2.34 20.93
CA GLY A 228 1.15 -2.97 22.25
C GLY A 228 2.59 -3.32 22.65
N GLY A 229 3.59 -3.01 21.82
CA GLY A 229 4.99 -3.43 21.98
C GLY A 229 5.93 -2.28 22.28
N LYS A 230 5.88 -1.75 23.51
CA LYS A 230 6.79 -0.66 23.92
C LYS A 230 8.25 -1.14 23.99
N GLY A 231 9.19 -0.29 23.58
CA GLY A 231 10.61 -0.60 23.58
C GLY A 231 11.06 -1.71 22.63
N LEU A 232 10.17 -2.21 21.76
CA LEU A 232 10.55 -3.24 20.78
C LEU A 232 11.29 -2.59 19.61
N ALA A 233 12.47 -3.15 19.31
CA ALA A 233 13.33 -2.73 18.22
C ALA A 233 13.42 -3.83 17.15
N PRO A 234 13.49 -3.47 15.86
CA PRO A 234 13.76 -4.44 14.81
C PRO A 234 15.20 -4.95 14.92
N THR A 235 15.39 -6.20 14.52
CA THR A 235 16.69 -6.88 14.47
C THR A 235 17.34 -6.83 13.09
N SER A 236 16.59 -6.46 12.06
CA SER A 236 17.09 -6.35 10.68
C SER A 236 16.38 -5.24 9.91
N LEU A 237 17.10 -4.55 9.04
CA LEU A 237 16.59 -3.46 8.20
C LEU A 237 17.00 -3.69 6.75
N MET A 238 16.03 -3.66 5.85
CA MET A 238 16.24 -3.80 4.42
C MET A 238 15.75 -2.56 3.67
N LEU A 239 16.52 -2.13 2.68
CA LEU A 239 16.14 -1.16 1.67
C LEU A 239 16.28 -1.82 0.30
N ASP A 240 15.17 -1.96 -0.44
CA ASP A 240 15.14 -2.62 -1.75
C ASP A 240 15.75 -4.03 -1.74
N GLY A 241 15.55 -4.75 -0.64
CA GLY A 241 16.09 -6.10 -0.43
C GLY A 241 17.58 -6.14 -0.08
N GLN A 242 18.26 -4.99 0.05
CA GLN A 242 19.63 -4.90 0.55
C GLN A 242 19.62 -4.69 2.07
N ASP A 243 20.50 -5.39 2.77
CA ASP A 243 20.67 -5.23 4.22
C ASP A 243 21.38 -3.91 4.55
N VAL A 244 20.66 -3.04 5.26
CA VAL A 244 21.16 -1.74 5.74
C VAL A 244 21.25 -1.69 7.26
N THR A 245 21.14 -2.83 7.95
CA THR A 245 21.16 -2.92 9.42
C THR A 245 22.45 -2.33 9.98
N GLY A 246 23.61 -2.71 9.42
CA GLY A 246 24.92 -2.19 9.85
C GLY A 246 25.16 -0.71 9.53
N GLN A 247 24.34 -0.11 8.67
CA GLN A 247 24.37 1.31 8.31
C GLN A 247 23.41 2.15 9.18
N SER A 248 22.71 1.50 10.12
CA SER A 248 21.61 2.10 10.86
C SER A 248 21.91 2.23 12.35
N THR A 249 21.47 3.33 12.93
CA THR A 249 21.38 3.51 14.38
C THR A 249 19.93 3.37 14.79
N ILE A 250 19.65 2.39 15.66
CA ILE A 250 18.31 2.08 16.15
C ILE A 250 18.18 2.63 17.57
N LEU A 251 17.22 3.53 17.77
CA LEU A 251 16.89 4.15 19.05
C LEU A 251 15.50 3.72 19.49
N SER A 252 15.43 2.88 20.52
CA SER A 252 14.20 2.42 21.15
C SER A 252 14.12 2.90 22.59
N ASP A 253 12.94 3.36 23.00
CA ASP A 253 12.63 3.74 24.38
C ASP A 253 11.56 2.80 24.94
N SER A 254 11.83 2.19 26.10
CA SER A 254 10.90 1.28 26.79
C SER A 254 9.55 1.91 27.18
N THR A 255 9.44 3.24 27.17
CA THR A 255 8.23 3.99 27.51
C THR A 255 7.37 4.30 26.28
N LEU A 256 7.97 4.28 25.09
CA LEU A 256 7.36 4.62 23.81
C LEU A 256 6.98 3.37 23.01
N ASP A 257 5.93 3.46 22.21
CA ASP A 257 5.50 2.44 21.24
C ASP A 257 6.14 2.64 19.85
N MET A 258 7.13 3.51 19.77
CA MET A 258 7.82 3.91 18.55
C MET A 258 9.33 3.78 18.71
N THR A 259 9.95 3.22 17.68
CA THR A 259 11.40 3.11 17.52
C THR A 259 11.82 3.99 16.35
N VAL A 260 12.82 4.84 16.57
CA VAL A 260 13.39 5.73 15.56
C VAL A 260 14.68 5.11 15.03
N ILE A 261 14.84 5.12 13.72
CA ILE A 261 15.96 4.47 13.05
C ILE A 261 16.55 5.46 12.06
N ALA A 262 17.81 5.83 12.26
CA ALA A 262 18.56 6.65 11.33
C ALA A 262 19.51 5.77 10.52
N THR A 263 19.34 5.74 9.21
CA THR A 263 20.16 4.96 8.28
C THR A 263 20.97 5.90 7.41
N LYS A 264 22.30 5.78 7.45
CA LYS A 264 23.21 6.50 6.56
C LYS A 264 23.46 5.66 5.32
N LEU A 265 22.97 6.12 4.17
CA LEU A 265 23.07 5.35 2.93
C LEU A 265 24.48 5.39 2.37
N ALA A 266 24.95 4.25 1.84
CA ALA A 266 26.22 4.19 1.13
C ALA A 266 26.25 5.10 -0.11
N LYS A 267 25.09 5.33 -0.73
CA LYS A 267 24.88 6.27 -1.83
C LYS A 267 23.53 6.96 -1.64
N PRO A 268 23.43 8.27 -1.92
CA PRO A 268 22.14 8.94 -1.93
C PRO A 268 21.18 8.27 -2.91
N VAL A 269 19.90 8.17 -2.53
CA VAL A 269 18.86 7.73 -3.47
C VAL A 269 18.46 8.87 -4.40
N GLU A 270 17.93 8.52 -5.57
CA GLU A 270 17.46 9.50 -6.53
C GLU A 270 16.12 10.12 -6.07
N ARG A 271 15.99 11.44 -6.16
CA ARG A 271 14.72 12.12 -5.86
C ARG A 271 13.59 11.57 -6.73
N GLY A 272 12.47 11.21 -6.12
CA GLY A 272 11.26 10.69 -6.79
C GLY A 272 11.33 9.20 -7.14
N SER A 273 12.49 8.56 -6.97
CA SER A 273 12.62 7.11 -7.15
C SER A 273 11.88 6.35 -6.04
N TYR A 274 11.37 5.15 -6.36
CA TYR A 274 10.54 4.36 -5.48
C TYR A 274 11.37 3.33 -4.71
N HIS A 275 11.14 3.24 -3.40
CA HIS A 275 11.88 2.35 -2.51
C HIS A 275 10.97 1.54 -1.59
N CYS A 276 11.39 0.33 -1.26
CA CYS A 276 10.75 -0.57 -0.32
C CYS A 276 11.59 -0.72 0.95
N PHE A 277 11.04 -0.28 2.08
CA PHE A 277 11.64 -0.35 3.41
C PHE A 277 11.04 -1.53 4.17
N GLN A 278 11.89 -2.32 4.82
CA GLN A 278 11.45 -3.47 5.63
C GLN A 278 12.21 -3.48 6.95
N ALA A 279 11.50 -3.55 8.07
CA ALA A 279 12.06 -3.74 9.39
C ALA A 279 11.58 -5.09 9.95
N GLY A 280 12.50 -6.02 10.17
CA GLY A 280 12.23 -7.36 10.69
C GLY A 280 12.49 -7.46 12.19
N PHE A 281 11.67 -8.23 12.88
CA PHE A 281 11.73 -8.43 14.33
C PHE A 281 12.14 -9.88 14.68
N SER A 282 12.55 -10.09 15.93
CA SER A 282 13.01 -11.39 16.42
C SER A 282 11.92 -12.48 16.41
N ASP A 283 10.64 -12.09 16.46
CA ASP A 283 9.49 -13.00 16.35
C ASP A 283 9.13 -13.35 14.90
N GLY A 284 9.90 -12.85 13.92
CA GLY A 284 9.66 -13.03 12.50
C GLY A 284 8.62 -12.07 11.90
N SER A 285 7.97 -11.24 12.71
CA SER A 285 7.10 -10.18 12.21
C SER A 285 7.91 -9.10 11.49
N ARG A 286 7.24 -8.34 10.61
CA ARG A 286 7.87 -7.34 9.77
C ARG A 286 6.99 -6.11 9.62
N ALA A 287 7.59 -4.93 9.65
CA ALA A 287 7.01 -3.70 9.17
C ALA A 287 7.51 -3.45 7.73
N VAL A 288 6.60 -3.21 6.79
CA VAL A 288 6.94 -2.90 5.40
C VAL A 288 6.21 -1.63 4.94
N ALA A 289 6.90 -0.80 4.16
CA ALA A 289 6.30 0.33 3.46
C ALA A 289 7.08 0.60 2.18
N GLY A 290 6.36 1.01 1.14
CA GLY A 290 6.93 1.46 -0.10
C GLY A 290 6.50 2.90 -0.39
N LEU A 291 7.46 3.74 -0.79
CA LEU A 291 7.22 5.14 -1.07
C LEU A 291 8.29 5.72 -1.99
N ARG A 292 7.99 6.87 -2.58
CA ARG A 292 8.95 7.64 -3.37
C ARG A 292 9.85 8.50 -2.47
N ALA A 293 11.12 8.60 -2.81
CA ALA A 293 12.09 9.44 -2.12
C ALA A 293 11.78 10.93 -2.34
N THR A 294 11.17 11.57 -1.35
CA THR A 294 10.90 13.01 -1.33
C THR A 294 11.41 13.62 -0.03
N ALA A 295 12.15 14.73 -0.13
CA ALA A 295 12.62 15.50 1.02
C ALA A 295 11.85 16.83 1.17
N ASP A 296 10.73 16.98 0.45
CA ASP A 296 9.91 18.17 0.51
C ASP A 296 9.23 18.28 1.89
N GLU A 297 9.15 19.51 2.40
CA GLU A 297 8.41 19.82 3.63
C GLU A 297 6.94 19.38 3.52
N PHE A 298 6.34 19.10 4.68
CA PHE A 298 4.91 18.82 4.78
C PHE A 298 4.12 19.93 4.08
N ARG A 299 3.33 19.54 3.07
CA ARG A 299 2.48 20.46 2.31
C ARG A 299 1.14 20.56 3.02
N TYR A 300 0.89 21.70 3.66
CA TYR A 300 -0.36 22.02 4.31
C TYR A 300 -1.22 22.85 3.37
N GLY A 301 -2.26 22.19 2.82
CA GLY A 301 -3.11 22.74 1.79
C GLY A 301 -4.44 23.27 2.32
N MET A 302 -4.92 24.38 1.76
CA MET A 302 -6.25 24.93 2.07
C MET A 302 -7.09 25.09 0.81
N TRP A 303 -8.37 24.71 0.92
CA TRP A 303 -9.42 25.08 -0.04
C TRP A 303 -10.01 26.41 0.39
N GLY A 304 -10.23 27.33 -0.55
CA GLY A 304 -10.93 28.57 -0.20
C GLY A 304 -10.71 29.69 -1.18
N TYR A 305 -11.64 30.65 -1.10
CA TYR A 305 -11.66 31.84 -1.93
C TYR A 305 -11.96 33.04 -1.05
N ILE A 306 -11.12 34.07 -1.12
CA ILE A 306 -11.38 35.37 -0.47
C ILE A 306 -11.37 36.45 -1.54
N ASN A 307 -12.47 37.23 -1.61
CA ASN A 307 -12.66 38.30 -2.58
C ASN A 307 -12.43 39.68 -1.95
N LYS A 308 -11.26 39.91 -1.36
CA LYS A 308 -10.93 41.18 -0.70
C LYS A 308 -9.92 41.97 -1.53
N GLY A 309 -10.35 43.12 -2.02
CA GLY A 309 -9.57 44.00 -2.91
C GLY A 309 -10.38 44.42 -4.14
N ASP A 310 -10.10 45.61 -4.65
CA ASP A 310 -10.86 46.21 -5.75
C ASP A 310 -10.32 45.77 -7.12
N THR A 311 -9.02 45.44 -7.19
CA THR A 311 -8.36 44.94 -8.41
C THR A 311 -8.03 43.45 -8.34
N PRO A 312 -7.90 42.74 -9.49
CA PRO A 312 -7.40 41.36 -9.54
C PRO A 312 -6.11 41.16 -8.74
N ARG A 313 -5.19 42.13 -8.83
CA ARG A 313 -3.92 42.04 -8.15
C ARG A 313 -4.06 42.15 -6.64
N GLU A 314 -4.83 43.11 -6.14
CA GLU A 314 -5.06 43.27 -4.70
C GLU A 314 -5.70 42.04 -4.08
N ARG A 315 -6.63 41.40 -4.81
CA ARG A 315 -7.25 40.15 -4.37
C ARG A 315 -6.25 39.00 -4.29
N ALA A 316 -5.40 38.85 -5.30
CA ALA A 316 -4.34 37.85 -5.27
C ALA A 316 -3.35 38.09 -4.13
N ASP A 317 -2.91 39.34 -3.94
CA ASP A 317 -1.99 39.71 -2.86
C ASP A 317 -2.59 39.49 -1.48
N TYR A 318 -3.85 39.89 -1.26
CA TYR A 318 -4.53 39.69 0.00
C TYR A 318 -4.60 38.20 0.33
N PHE A 319 -5.10 37.40 -0.60
CA PHE A 319 -5.26 35.95 -0.40
C PHE A 319 -3.92 35.28 -0.11
N LEU A 320 -2.88 35.56 -0.90
CA LEU A 320 -1.57 34.92 -0.70
C LEU A 320 -0.88 35.35 0.60
N LYS A 321 -1.04 36.62 1.02
CA LYS A 321 -0.57 37.08 2.33
C LYS A 321 -1.30 36.40 3.47
N ASP A 322 -2.61 36.19 3.33
CA ASP A 322 -3.41 35.49 4.34
C ASP A 322 -3.01 34.02 4.45
N MET A 323 -2.81 33.34 3.32
CA MET A 323 -2.26 31.97 3.29
C MET A 323 -0.89 31.91 3.98
N GLN A 324 0.01 32.86 3.67
CA GLN A 324 1.31 32.93 4.30
C GLN A 324 1.21 33.17 5.82
N ALA A 325 0.32 34.05 6.27
CA ALA A 325 0.10 34.34 7.69
C ALA A 325 -0.39 33.13 8.48
N HIS A 326 -1.09 32.20 7.82
CA HIS A 326 -1.58 30.95 8.42
C HIS A 326 -0.67 29.74 8.14
N ASN A 327 0.54 29.96 7.65
CA ASN A 327 1.50 28.90 7.27
C ASN A 327 0.93 27.89 6.25
N ILE A 328 -0.02 28.32 5.41
CA ILE A 328 -0.51 27.53 4.28
C ILE A 328 0.51 27.62 3.15
N ASN A 329 1.13 26.49 2.79
CA ASN A 329 2.16 26.43 1.75
C ASN A 329 1.68 25.73 0.46
N LEU A 330 0.42 25.28 0.42
CA LEU A 330 -0.21 24.68 -0.75
C LEU A 330 -1.61 25.25 -0.99
N LEU A 331 -1.86 25.74 -2.20
CA LEU A 331 -3.16 26.21 -2.65
C LEU A 331 -3.89 25.03 -3.30
N MET A 332 -4.98 24.57 -2.69
CA MET A 332 -5.83 23.51 -3.26
C MET A 332 -6.67 24.08 -4.42
N GLN A 333 -7.47 23.25 -5.08
CA GLN A 333 -8.38 23.75 -6.11
C GLN A 333 -9.45 24.68 -5.47
N SER A 334 -10.27 25.37 -6.28
CA SER A 334 -11.25 26.37 -5.79
C SER A 334 -10.65 27.64 -5.16
N ILE A 335 -9.51 28.09 -5.67
CA ILE A 335 -8.95 29.44 -5.44
C ILE A 335 -9.41 30.42 -6.53
N SER A 336 -9.26 31.72 -6.29
CA SER A 336 -9.73 32.74 -7.25
C SER A 336 -9.00 32.66 -8.58
N LYS A 337 -9.71 32.97 -9.68
CA LYS A 337 -9.09 33.11 -11.00
C LYS A 337 -7.92 34.10 -10.96
N ASP A 338 -8.06 35.19 -10.21
CA ASP A 338 -6.99 36.20 -10.09
C ASP A 338 -5.72 35.63 -9.44
N VAL A 339 -5.86 34.76 -8.41
CA VAL A 339 -4.73 34.06 -7.80
C VAL A 339 -4.12 33.06 -8.77
N VAL A 340 -4.95 32.29 -9.48
CA VAL A 340 -4.48 31.31 -10.49
C VAL A 340 -3.67 32.02 -11.58
N ASP A 341 -4.23 33.08 -12.18
CA ASP A 341 -3.60 33.85 -13.24
C ASP A 341 -2.26 34.45 -12.75
N PHE A 342 -2.24 35.00 -11.53
CA PHE A 342 -1.00 35.48 -10.93
C PHE A 342 0.02 34.36 -10.73
N MET A 343 -0.34 33.24 -10.11
CA MET A 343 0.57 32.13 -9.83
C MET A 343 1.14 31.48 -11.09
N LEU A 344 0.41 31.52 -12.22
CA LEU A 344 0.87 31.05 -13.52
C LEU A 344 1.79 32.05 -14.25
N SER A 345 1.84 33.31 -13.82
CA SER A 345 2.77 34.31 -14.35
C SER A 345 4.22 34.07 -13.93
N GLU A 346 5.16 34.78 -14.56
CA GLU A 346 6.57 34.77 -14.16
C GLU A 346 6.78 35.34 -12.74
N GLU A 347 6.05 36.41 -12.42
CA GLU A 347 6.09 37.04 -11.10
C GLU A 347 5.56 36.08 -10.02
N GLY A 348 4.43 35.41 -10.27
CA GLY A 348 3.88 34.40 -9.37
C GLY A 348 4.83 33.20 -9.20
N SER A 349 5.51 32.79 -10.26
CA SER A 349 6.55 31.76 -10.20
C SER A 349 7.73 32.17 -9.31
N ALA A 350 8.12 33.44 -9.31
CA ALA A 350 9.14 33.98 -8.42
C ALA A 350 8.64 34.11 -6.97
N TYR A 351 7.40 34.58 -6.79
CA TYR A 351 6.72 34.63 -5.49
C TYR A 351 6.68 33.25 -4.84
N SER A 352 6.29 32.24 -5.61
CA SER A 352 6.26 30.84 -5.17
C SER A 352 7.62 30.38 -4.67
N ARG A 353 8.70 30.58 -5.47
CA ARG A 353 10.07 30.22 -5.05
C ARG A 353 10.49 30.90 -3.74
N ARG A 354 10.13 32.17 -3.56
CA ARG A 354 10.48 32.95 -2.38
C ARG A 354 9.71 32.54 -1.12
N THR A 355 8.41 32.24 -1.25
CA THR A 355 7.51 32.05 -0.09
C THR A 355 7.28 30.58 0.26
N GLY A 356 7.61 29.65 -0.63
CA GLY A 356 7.25 28.24 -0.45
C GLY A 356 5.80 27.92 -0.81
N ILE A 357 4.94 28.92 -1.05
CA ILE A 357 3.55 28.70 -1.47
C ILE A 357 3.53 28.12 -2.88
N ARG A 358 2.77 27.04 -3.08
CA ARG A 358 2.62 26.37 -4.38
C ARG A 358 1.17 26.15 -4.71
N MET A 359 0.85 25.97 -5.99
CA MET A 359 -0.50 25.63 -6.44
C MET A 359 -0.57 24.14 -6.76
N MET A 360 -1.57 23.44 -6.21
CA MET A 360 -1.89 22.07 -6.60
C MET A 360 -2.27 22.06 -8.10
N ALA A 361 -1.65 21.16 -8.87
CA ALA A 361 -2.00 20.95 -10.26
C ALA A 361 -2.63 19.56 -10.41
N ASN A 362 -3.81 19.50 -11.02
CA ASN A 362 -4.55 18.24 -11.21
C ASN A 362 -3.88 17.30 -12.21
N TRP A 363 -3.03 17.85 -13.09
CA TRP A 363 -2.44 17.14 -14.20
C TRP A 363 -1.01 17.61 -14.45
N ALA A 364 -0.17 16.65 -14.81
CA ALA A 364 1.15 16.90 -15.36
C ALA A 364 1.06 17.86 -16.55
N GLY A 365 1.63 19.06 -16.46
CA GLY A 365 1.67 20.05 -17.55
C GLY A 365 0.78 21.29 -17.40
N ASN A 366 -0.18 21.29 -16.47
CA ASN A 366 -1.05 22.47 -16.24
C ASN A 366 -0.39 23.57 -15.38
N ALA A 367 0.80 23.32 -14.86
CA ALA A 367 1.59 24.32 -14.14
C ALA A 367 3.03 24.28 -14.66
N ARG A 368 3.68 25.44 -14.76
CA ARG A 368 5.11 25.53 -15.10
C ARG A 368 6.00 24.76 -14.11
N LYS A 369 5.51 24.50 -12.89
CA LYS A 369 6.17 23.71 -11.82
C LYS A 369 5.12 23.02 -10.92
N PRO A 370 4.64 21.83 -11.29
CA PRO A 370 3.67 21.10 -10.47
C PRO A 370 4.27 20.72 -9.11
N VAL A 371 3.43 20.72 -8.07
CA VAL A 371 3.82 20.29 -6.72
C VAL A 371 3.99 18.79 -6.62
N TYR A 372 3.30 18.06 -7.48
CA TYR A 372 3.32 16.61 -7.54
C TYR A 372 4.02 16.18 -8.82
N PHE A 373 5.25 15.70 -8.67
CA PHE A 373 5.92 14.75 -9.54
C PHE A 373 6.88 13.91 -8.70
#